data_AF-A0A1V5FQR2-F1
#
_entry.id   AF-A0A1V5FQR2-F1
#
_cell.length_a   1.000
_cell.length_b   1.000
_cell.length_c   1.000
_cell.angle_alpha   90.00
_cell.angle_beta   90.00
_cell.angle_gamma   90.00
#
_symmetry.space_group_name_H-M   'P 1'
#
loop_
_entity.id
_entity.type
_entity.pdbx_description
1 polymer ?
#
loop_
_entity_poly.entity_id
_entity_poly.type
_entity_poly.pdbx_seq_one_letter_code
_entity_poly.pdbx_strand_id
1 'polypeptide(L)'
;MAASDVTGAMHAFHLKQRHKYARLFNALGVNLPIAATRLGMIANGTLSPIDAELILVTEQAGEVSGYPLHMSPDGLGVWRIDSM
;
A
#
# COMPACT_ATOMS: atom_id res chain seq x y z
N MET A 1 13.60 -1.51 -0.02
CA MET A 1 13.10 -0.32 0.71
C MET A 1 13.51 -0.47 2.17
N ALA A 2 14.19 0.53 2.73
CA ALA A 2 14.51 0.53 4.16
C ALA A 2 13.27 0.99 4.96
N ALA A 3 13.12 0.51 6.19
CA ALA A 3 12.06 1.00 7.09
C ALA A 3 12.24 2.52 7.30
N SER A 4 11.14 3.27 7.32
CA SER A 4 11.12 4.74 7.45
C SER A 4 11.76 5.53 6.29
N ASP A 5 11.94 4.93 5.11
CA ASP A 5 12.40 5.63 3.91
C ASP A 5 11.26 6.43 3.25
N VAL A 6 10.97 7.60 3.81
CA VAL A 6 9.95 8.54 3.29
C VAL A 6 10.25 8.94 1.85
N THR A 7 11.52 9.17 1.51
CA THR A 7 11.96 9.56 0.16
C THR A 7 11.65 8.45 -0.84
N GLY A 8 11.98 7.21 -0.50
CA GLY A 8 11.61 6.03 -1.29
C GLY A 8 10.09 5.90 -1.48
N ALA A 9 9.32 6.06 -0.39
CA ALA A 9 7.86 5.99 -0.45
C ALA A 9 7.23 7.06 -1.36
N MET A 10 7.85 8.24 -1.51
CA MET A 10 7.36 9.28 -2.42
C MET A 10 7.37 8.86 -3.90
N HIS A 11 8.21 7.90 -4.28
CA HIS A 11 8.23 7.40 -5.65
C HIS A 11 6.97 6.61 -6.02
N ALA A 12 6.26 6.04 -5.04
CA ALA A 12 5.00 5.34 -5.25
C ALA A 12 3.82 6.28 -5.59
N PHE A 13 3.97 7.58 -5.36
CA PHE A 13 2.92 8.57 -5.64
C PHE A 13 3.18 9.35 -6.92
N HIS A 14 2.11 9.68 -7.64
CA HIS A 14 2.15 10.58 -8.78
C HIS A 14 2.74 11.95 -8.38
N LEU A 15 3.53 12.57 -9.27
CA LEU A 15 4.28 13.83 -9.02
C LEU A 15 3.43 14.91 -8.33
N LYS A 16 2.21 15.13 -8.81
CA LYS A 16 1.27 16.12 -8.25
C LYS A 16 0.87 15.86 -6.79
N GLN A 17 0.90 14.61 -6.35
CA GLN A 17 0.49 14.20 -5.00
C GLN A 17 1.65 14.05 -4.02
N ARG A 18 2.90 13.94 -4.51
CA ARG A 18 4.09 13.77 -3.66
C ARG A 18 4.18 14.80 -2.55
N HIS A 19 3.98 16.10 -2.85
CA HIS A 19 4.01 17.15 -1.82
C HIS A 19 2.96 17.00 -0.72
N LYS A 20 1.78 16.43 -1.04
CA LYS A 20 0.72 16.18 -0.05
C LYS A 20 1.15 15.05 0.89
N TYR A 21 1.61 13.92 0.33
CA TYR A 21 2.01 12.75 1.12
C TYR A 21 3.35 12.93 1.84
N ALA A 22 4.27 13.74 1.30
CA ALA A 22 5.50 14.13 1.98
C ALA A 22 5.21 14.83 3.31
N ARG A 23 4.24 15.76 3.32
CA ARG A 23 3.79 16.44 4.55
C ARG A 23 3.19 15.46 5.55
N LEU A 24 2.39 14.50 5.07
CA LEU A 24 1.80 13.46 5.93
C LEU A 24 2.89 12.60 6.58
N PHE A 25 3.83 12.06 5.80
CA PHE A 25 4.88 11.19 6.33
C PHE A 25 5.83 11.94 7.26
N ASN A 26 6.17 13.20 6.96
CA ASN A 26 6.98 14.03 7.85
C ASN A 26 6.24 14.34 9.17
N ALA A 27 4.93 14.59 9.11
CA ALA A 27 4.13 14.82 10.31
C ALA A 27 4.00 13.56 11.18
N LEU A 28 3.94 12.38 10.56
CA LEU A 28 3.93 11.10 11.28
C LEU A 28 5.30 10.82 11.93
N GLY A 29 6.39 11.12 11.24
CA GLY A 29 7.76 11.04 11.80
C GLY A 29 8.02 9.73 12.53
N VAL A 30 8.37 9.81 13.82
CA VAL A 30 8.63 8.65 14.68
C VAL A 30 7.40 7.76 14.93
N ASN A 31 6.19 8.29 14.72
CA ASN A 31 4.93 7.54 14.86
C ASN A 31 4.53 6.81 13.57
N LEU A 32 5.29 6.96 12.48
CA LEU A 32 5.02 6.28 11.21
C LEU A 32 4.91 4.75 11.35
N PRO A 33 5.78 4.04 12.11
CA PRO A 33 5.61 2.61 12.34
C PRO A 33 4.29 2.26 13.03
N ILE A 34 3.85 3.08 14.00
CA ILE A 34 2.59 2.88 14.73
C ILE A 34 1.39 3.13 13.81
N ALA A 35 1.47 4.14 12.93
CA ALA A 35 0.42 4.37 11.94
C ALA A 35 0.36 3.21 10.92
N ALA A 36 1.52 2.68 10.54
CA ALA A 36 1.63 1.58 9.57
C ALA A 36 1.00 0.27 10.08
N THR A 37 1.00 -0.01 11.39
CA THR A 37 0.34 -1.21 11.93
C THR A 37 -1.18 -1.22 11.70
N ARG A 38 -1.79 -0.06 11.39
CA ARG A 38 -3.22 0.06 11.08
C ARG A 38 -3.57 -0.07 9.60
N LEU A 39 -2.58 -0.24 8.71
CA LEU A 39 -2.79 -0.31 7.27
C LEU A 39 -3.20 -1.71 6.78
N GLY A 40 -3.34 -2.68 7.69
CA GLY A 40 -3.50 -4.09 7.35
C GLY A 40 -2.19 -4.72 6.88
N MET A 41 -2.24 -6.02 6.62
CA MET A 41 -1.10 -6.82 6.17
C MET A 41 -1.46 -7.61 4.93
N ILE A 42 -0.49 -7.81 4.03
CA ILE A 42 -0.62 -8.76 2.94
C ILE A 42 -0.34 -10.15 3.53
N ALA A 43 -1.38 -10.98 3.66
CA ALA A 43 -1.24 -12.31 4.24
C ALA A 43 -0.69 -13.32 3.22
N ASN A 44 -1.12 -13.21 1.97
CA ASN A 44 -0.64 -14.04 0.87
C ASN A 44 -0.86 -13.31 -0.47
N GLY A 45 -0.20 -13.78 -1.52
CA GLY A 45 -0.50 -13.32 -2.87
C GLY A 45 0.40 -13.92 -3.93
N THR A 46 -0.02 -13.77 -5.18
CA THR A 46 0.72 -14.15 -6.38
C THR A 46 0.93 -12.91 -7.22
N LEU A 47 2.17 -12.71 -7.69
CA LEU A 47 2.53 -11.66 -8.64
C LEU A 47 2.90 -12.31 -9.96
N SER A 48 2.31 -11.85 -11.06
CA SER A 48 2.67 -12.22 -12.41
C SER A 48 3.02 -10.98 -13.24
N PRO A 49 3.52 -11.13 -14.48
CA PRO A 49 3.74 -10.00 -15.37
C PRO A 49 2.46 -9.26 -15.81
N ILE A 50 1.30 -9.89 -15.67
CA ILE A 50 0.02 -9.37 -16.20
C ILE A 50 -1.02 -9.09 -15.12
N ASP A 51 -0.87 -9.67 -13.93
CA ASP A 51 -1.79 -9.49 -12.81
C ASP A 51 -1.11 -9.74 -11.46
N ALA A 52 -1.82 -9.37 -10.41
CA ALA A 52 -1.46 -9.58 -9.03
C ALA A 52 -2.73 -9.89 -8.23
N GLU A 53 -2.70 -11.02 -7.53
CA GLU A 53 -3.77 -11.48 -6.64
C GLU A 53 -3.24 -11.43 -5.22
N LEU A 54 -3.83 -10.60 -4.36
CA LEU A 54 -3.38 -10.38 -2.99
C LEU A 54 -4.53 -10.66 -2.02
N ILE A 55 -4.23 -11.29 -0.88
CA ILE A 55 -5.16 -11.39 0.24
C ILE A 55 -4.69 -10.40 1.30
N LEU A 56 -5.45 -9.32 1.46
CA LEU A 56 -5.24 -8.32 2.50
C LEU A 56 -5.97 -8.75 3.77
N VAL A 57 -5.32 -8.64 4.91
CA VAL A 57 -5.91 -8.94 6.20
C VAL A 57 -5.80 -7.73 7.11
N THR A 58 -6.90 -7.39 7.76
CA THR A 58 -6.92 -6.42 8.85
C THR A 58 -7.43 -7.09 10.11
N GLU A 59 -6.84 -6.74 11.25
CA GLU A 59 -7.32 -7.14 12.56
C GLU A 59 -7.82 -5.89 13.29
N GLN A 60 -9.09 -5.89 13.69
CA GLN A 60 -9.66 -4.82 14.48
C GLN A 60 -10.42 -5.41 15.66
N ALA A 61 -10.01 -5.04 16.88
CA ALA A 61 -10.60 -5.54 18.12
C ALA A 61 -10.66 -7.08 18.25
N GLY A 62 -9.66 -7.78 17.68
CA GLY A 62 -9.58 -9.25 17.69
C GLY A 62 -10.40 -9.94 16.60
N GLU A 63 -11.11 -9.19 15.75
CA GLU A 63 -11.78 -9.72 14.58
C GLU A 63 -10.89 -9.56 13.35
N VAL A 64 -10.71 -10.66 12.62
CA VAL A 64 -9.86 -10.73 11.42
C VAL A 64 -10.75 -10.67 10.19
N SER A 65 -10.58 -9.63 9.38
CA SER A 65 -11.26 -9.48 8.09
C SER A 65 -10.27 -9.65 6.95
N GLY A 66 -10.65 -10.46 5.96
CA GLY A 66 -9.88 -10.70 4.73
C GLY A 66 -10.53 -10.03 3.52
N TYR A 67 -9.73 -9.35 2.71
CA TYR A 67 -10.14 -8.71 1.47
C TYR A 67 -9.27 -9.22 0.33
N PRO A 68 -9.81 -9.99 -0.62
CA PRO A 68 -9.09 -10.27 -1.85
C PRO A 68 -8.89 -8.97 -2.62
N LEU A 69 -7.76 -8.84 -3.29
CA LEU A 69 -7.42 -7.67 -4.08
C LEU A 69 -6.79 -8.17 -5.38
N HIS A 70 -7.45 -7.89 -6.49
CA HIS A 70 -6.90 -8.13 -7.82
C HIS A 70 -6.43 -6.82 -8.43
N MET A 71 -5.23 -6.85 -9.00
CA MET A 71 -4.63 -5.73 -9.72
C MET A 71 -4.09 -6.17 -11.07
N SER A 72 -4.28 -5.36 -12.10
CA SER A 72 -3.67 -5.54 -13.41
C SER A 72 -3.23 -4.19 -14.01
N PRO A 73 -2.25 -4.17 -14.92
CA PRO A 73 -1.87 -2.97 -15.64
C PRO A 73 -2.95 -2.61 -16.68
N ASP A 74 -3.31 -1.33 -16.74
CA ASP A 74 -4.17 -0.84 -17.83
C ASP A 74 -3.40 -0.75 -19.17
N GLY A 75 -4.08 -0.26 -20.21
CA GLY A 75 -3.48 -0.03 -21.53
C GLY A 75 -2.31 0.97 -21.54
N LEU A 76 -2.02 1.67 -20.43
CA LEU A 76 -0.86 2.55 -20.26
C LEU A 76 0.27 1.89 -19.45
N GLY A 77 0.12 0.61 -19.07
CA GLY A 77 1.07 -0.12 -18.24
C GLY A 77 1.03 0.27 -16.76
N VAL A 78 0.01 0.99 -16.31
CA VAL A 78 -0.13 1.43 -14.92
C VAL A 78 -1.02 0.46 -14.17
N TRP A 79 -0.47 -0.19 -13.16
CA TRP A 79 -1.17 -1.11 -12.27
C TRP A 79 -2.29 -0.40 -11.51
N ARG A 80 -3.51 -0.96 -11.58
CA ARG A 80 -4.69 -0.46 -10.88
C ARG A 80 -5.37 -1.60 -10.12
N ILE A 81 -6.23 -1.21 -9.18
CA ILE A 81 -7.10 -2.13 -8.47
C ILE A 81 -8.34 -2.33 -9.34
N ASP A 82 -8.61 -3.57 -9.73
CA ASP A 82 -9.71 -3.91 -10.63
C ASP A 82 -10.88 -4.54 -9.89
N SER A 83 -10.60 -5.22 -8.77
CA SER A 83 -11.62 -5.75 -7.85
C SER A 83 -11.12 -5.86 -6.40
N MET A 84 -12.07 -5.77 -5.46
CA MET A 84 -11.92 -6.00 -4.01
C MET A 84 -13.14 -6.74 -3.46
#